data_AF-A0A2U1SRU7-F1
#
_entry.id   AF-A0A2U1SRU7-F1
#
_cell.length_a   1.000
_cell.length_b   1.000
_cell.length_c   1.000
_cell.angle_alpha   90.00
_cell.angle_beta   90.00
_cell.angle_gamma   90.00
#
_symmetry.space_group_name_H-M   'P 1'
#
loop_
_entity.id
_entity.type
_entity.pdbx_description
1 polymer ?
#
loop_
_entity_poly.entity_id
_entity_poly.type
_entity_poly.pdbx_seq_one_letter_code
_entity_poly.pdbx_strand_id
1 'polypeptide(L)'
;MDALPIGLAKLTRLAFAGVDLSRVAGRLLGMCEQYPDHAGALMDLAVIDQLEGNLAIGLKRQAMALTKQRVFRSTCCGANPRLRVLAFVAASDIGANTPLEFLLEGSDISLTMVYVMPGRELPSALPDHDLAFVAIAATSPNRRLLAELEDLLAHWPTPVVNLPGRVSMLEPVELAANLTEAGLRTPILRRVPRDELCAVAESCAAELRYPIVIRAVEQRNERGAEKVDTPIGLGLYLGKRSDRFYLVSPFVDCRGQDGLFRKIRLLFIDRRPYACHLAVSEGWNGSYVDARMEADMRRRREEEHFFATFDTDFVTRHSATLEALVECVGLTYFGVDCAETKSGELVVFKVDHTLLVHDMDPVDVFPYKPPQMRKIFDAFASYLHRAAG
;
A
#
# COMPACT_ATOMS: atom_id res chain seq x y z
N MET A 1 -5.35 -26.39 19.81
CA MET A 1 -6.39 -25.61 19.11
C MET A 1 -5.66 -24.48 18.42
N ASP A 2 -5.61 -24.46 17.10
CA ASP A 2 -5.05 -23.35 16.35
C ASP A 2 -5.98 -22.16 16.51
N ALA A 3 -5.78 -21.41 17.58
CA ALA A 3 -6.58 -20.25 17.87
C ALA A 3 -6.27 -19.17 16.84
N LEU A 4 -7.29 -18.87 16.04
CA LEU A 4 -7.25 -17.91 14.95
C LEU A 4 -6.85 -16.53 15.50
N PRO A 5 -5.96 -15.80 14.80
CA PRO A 5 -5.69 -14.41 15.16
C PRO A 5 -6.96 -13.56 15.01
N ILE A 6 -7.03 -12.47 15.78
CA ILE A 6 -8.03 -11.41 15.62
C ILE A 6 -7.91 -10.84 14.20
N GLY A 7 -6.68 -10.60 13.73
CA GLY A 7 -6.40 -10.14 12.38
C GLY A 7 -6.17 -8.64 12.27
N LEU A 8 -5.43 -8.25 11.22
CA LEU A 8 -5.03 -6.89 10.94
C LEU A 8 -6.22 -5.96 10.79
N ALA A 9 -7.22 -6.32 9.96
CA ALA A 9 -8.35 -5.43 9.67
C ALA A 9 -9.14 -5.06 10.93
N LYS A 10 -9.44 -6.04 11.79
CA LYS A 10 -10.18 -5.83 13.04
C LYS A 10 -9.38 -5.02 14.05
N LEU A 11 -8.09 -5.31 14.22
CA LEU A 11 -7.22 -4.55 15.13
C LEU A 11 -7.05 -3.11 14.66
N THR A 12 -6.87 -2.88 13.36
CA THR A 12 -6.81 -1.52 12.80
C THR A 12 -8.14 -0.79 12.98
N ARG A 13 -9.29 -1.45 12.79
CA ARG A 13 -10.61 -0.84 13.02
C ARG A 13 -10.81 -0.40 14.46
N LEU A 14 -10.35 -1.20 15.42
CA LEU A 14 -10.35 -0.82 16.84
C LEU A 14 -9.46 0.40 17.08
N ALA A 15 -8.23 0.40 16.57
CA ALA A 15 -7.32 1.54 16.67
C ALA A 15 -7.91 2.81 16.04
N PHE A 16 -8.51 2.70 14.85
CA PHE A 16 -9.10 3.80 14.11
C PHE A 16 -10.31 4.39 14.84
N ALA A 17 -11.10 3.55 15.52
CA ALA A 17 -12.21 3.98 16.37
C ALA A 17 -11.74 4.58 17.73
N GLY A 18 -10.43 4.75 17.94
CA GLY A 18 -9.87 5.28 19.19
C GLY A 18 -9.94 4.33 20.37
N VAL A 19 -10.16 3.03 20.13
CA VAL A 19 -10.15 2.02 21.20
C VAL A 19 -8.72 1.82 21.68
N ASP A 20 -8.53 1.89 23.01
CA ASP A 20 -7.28 1.58 23.67
C ASP A 20 -6.93 0.08 23.51
N LEU A 21 -5.95 -0.19 22.65
CA LEU A 21 -5.49 -1.55 22.36
C LEU A 21 -4.71 -2.19 23.50
N SER A 22 -4.29 -1.44 24.53
CA SER A 22 -3.54 -1.98 25.67
C SER A 22 -4.31 -3.08 26.41
N ARG A 23 -5.64 -2.97 26.48
CA ARG A 23 -6.51 -4.00 27.09
C ARG A 23 -6.56 -5.27 26.26
N VAL A 24 -6.56 -5.14 24.93
CA VAL A 24 -6.51 -6.29 24.01
C VAL A 24 -5.13 -6.95 24.13
N ALA A 25 -4.07 -6.16 24.09
CA ALA A 25 -2.69 -6.63 24.27
C ALA A 25 -2.50 -7.36 25.61
N GLY A 26 -3.02 -6.81 26.72
CA GLY A 26 -2.93 -7.45 28.03
C GLY A 26 -3.58 -8.84 28.09
N ARG A 27 -4.73 -9.02 27.43
CA ARG A 27 -5.37 -10.35 27.31
C ARG A 27 -4.54 -11.31 26.47
N LEU A 28 -4.01 -10.84 25.34
CA LEU A 28 -3.17 -11.65 24.46
C LEU A 28 -1.85 -12.05 25.13
N LEU A 29 -1.26 -11.16 25.95
CA LEU A 29 -0.08 -11.48 26.76
C LEU A 29 -0.39 -12.58 27.77
N GLY A 30 -1.50 -12.48 28.52
CA GLY A 30 -1.93 -13.55 29.44
C GLY A 30 -2.18 -14.88 28.72
N MET A 31 -2.71 -14.84 27.48
CA MET A 31 -2.84 -16.04 26.65
C MET A 31 -1.49 -16.63 26.25
N CYS A 32 -0.51 -15.81 25.89
CA CYS A 32 0.86 -16.26 25.59
C CYS A 32 1.58 -16.81 26.83
N GLU A 33 1.32 -16.27 28.03
CA GLU A 33 1.85 -16.80 29.29
C GLU A 33 1.28 -18.18 29.62
N GLN A 34 -0.03 -18.36 29.42
CA GLN A 34 -0.70 -19.64 29.66
C GLN A 34 -0.39 -20.67 28.56
N TYR A 35 -0.23 -20.22 27.31
CA TYR A 35 0.00 -21.03 26.14
C TYR A 35 1.18 -20.46 25.32
N PRO A 36 2.44 -20.78 25.69
CA PRO A 36 3.63 -20.21 25.05
C PRO A 36 3.75 -20.45 23.54
N ASP A 37 3.02 -21.44 23.01
CA ASP A 37 2.99 -21.78 21.58
C ASP A 37 1.84 -21.15 20.80
N HIS A 38 1.11 -20.21 21.41
CA HIS A 38 -0.02 -19.54 20.78
C HIS A 38 0.41 -18.52 19.71
N ALA A 39 0.76 -19.00 18.52
CA ALA A 39 1.26 -18.17 17.41
C ALA A 39 0.29 -17.05 16.99
N GLY A 40 -1.03 -17.31 17.00
CA GLY A 40 -2.04 -16.30 16.67
C GLY A 40 -1.99 -15.06 17.57
N ALA A 41 -1.93 -15.25 18.89
CA ALA A 41 -1.82 -14.16 19.86
C ALA A 41 -0.50 -13.38 19.74
N LEU A 42 0.61 -14.07 19.47
CA LEU A 42 1.90 -13.42 19.17
C LEU A 42 1.82 -12.57 17.89
N MET A 43 1.10 -13.05 16.86
CA MET A 43 0.90 -12.29 15.62
C MET A 43 0.02 -11.06 15.85
N ASP A 44 -1.07 -11.17 16.62
CA ASP A 44 -1.92 -10.02 16.95
C ASP A 44 -1.17 -8.99 17.81
N LEU A 45 -0.35 -9.43 18.77
CA LEU A 45 0.53 -8.55 19.54
C LEU A 45 1.55 -7.84 18.64
N ALA A 46 2.09 -8.53 17.64
CA ALA A 46 2.99 -7.92 16.66
C ALA A 46 2.30 -6.83 15.81
N VAL A 47 1.03 -7.03 15.47
CA VAL A 47 0.22 -6.02 14.77
C VAL A 47 -0.06 -4.82 15.68
N ILE A 48 -0.49 -5.06 16.93
CA ILE A 48 -0.76 -3.99 17.90
C ILE A 48 0.48 -3.11 18.11
N ASP A 49 1.65 -3.71 18.35
CA ASP A 49 2.89 -2.95 18.52
C ASP A 49 3.18 -2.06 17.31
N GLN A 50 2.95 -2.55 16.09
CA GLN A 50 3.18 -1.76 14.88
C GLN A 50 2.17 -0.63 14.72
N LEU A 51 0.89 -0.86 15.04
CA LEU A 51 -0.14 0.18 15.04
C LEU A 51 0.16 1.30 16.05
N GLU A 52 0.78 0.95 17.19
CA GLU A 52 1.23 1.89 18.21
C GLU A 52 2.60 2.55 17.89
N GLY A 53 3.20 2.24 16.74
CA GLY A 53 4.48 2.81 16.29
C GLY A 53 5.73 2.08 16.81
N ASN A 54 5.58 1.00 17.55
CA ASN A 54 6.66 0.18 18.11
C ASN A 54 7.18 -0.88 17.11
N LEU A 55 7.58 -0.44 15.91
CA LEU A 55 7.92 -1.33 14.78
C LEU A 55 8.94 -2.42 15.15
N ALA A 56 10.03 -2.07 15.84
CA ALA A 56 11.07 -3.04 16.19
C ALA A 56 10.58 -4.13 17.15
N ILE A 57 9.68 -3.80 18.07
CA ILE A 57 9.07 -4.76 19.00
C ILE A 57 8.10 -5.66 18.23
N GLY A 58 7.25 -5.05 17.40
CA GLY A 58 6.29 -5.78 16.57
C GLY A 58 6.97 -6.79 15.65
N LEU A 59 8.04 -6.42 14.96
CA LEU A 59 8.80 -7.33 14.10
C LEU A 59 9.46 -8.49 14.88
N LYS A 60 9.92 -8.25 16.11
CA LYS A 60 10.44 -9.33 16.98
C LYS A 60 9.34 -10.31 17.36
N ARG A 61 8.15 -9.83 17.75
CA ARG A 61 7.00 -10.70 18.07
C ARG A 61 6.51 -11.46 16.84
N GLN A 62 6.48 -10.82 15.67
CA GLN A 62 6.16 -11.49 14.42
C GLN A 62 7.14 -12.63 14.16
N ALA A 63 8.45 -12.38 14.27
CA ALA A 63 9.46 -13.42 14.09
C ALA A 63 9.26 -14.60 15.07
N MET A 64 8.90 -14.32 16.33
CA MET A 64 8.57 -15.36 17.33
C MET A 64 7.30 -16.15 16.97
N ALA A 65 6.27 -15.50 16.41
CA ALA A 65 5.09 -16.20 15.91
C ALA A 65 5.46 -17.14 14.74
N LEU A 66 6.31 -16.65 13.83
CA LEU A 66 6.74 -17.36 12.63
C LEU A 66 7.68 -18.54 12.88
N THR A 67 8.34 -18.61 14.05
CA THR A 67 9.06 -19.83 14.45
C THR A 67 8.12 -20.97 14.85
N LYS A 68 6.88 -20.65 15.21
CA LYS A 68 5.86 -21.61 15.65
C LYS A 68 4.92 -22.01 14.53
N GLN A 69 4.46 -21.03 13.75
CA GLN A 69 3.47 -21.23 12.70
C GLN A 69 3.68 -20.21 11.57
N ARG A 70 3.61 -20.67 10.31
CA ARG A 70 3.76 -19.80 9.12
C ARG A 70 2.48 -19.68 8.28
N VAL A 71 1.45 -20.45 8.61
CA VAL A 71 0.16 -20.46 7.89
C VAL A 71 -0.91 -19.97 8.84
N PHE A 72 -1.53 -18.83 8.57
CA PHE A 72 -2.57 -18.23 9.41
C PHE A 72 -3.86 -18.08 8.62
N ARG A 73 -4.97 -18.57 9.16
CA ARG A 73 -6.29 -18.34 8.58
C ARG A 73 -6.86 -17.03 9.13
N SER A 74 -7.32 -16.16 8.23
CA SER A 74 -7.98 -14.91 8.61
C SER A 74 -9.40 -15.18 9.14
N THR A 75 -9.89 -14.25 9.96
CA THR A 75 -11.27 -14.24 10.45
C THR A 75 -12.19 -13.30 9.64
N CYS A 76 -11.78 -12.93 8.41
CA CYS A 76 -12.53 -12.05 7.51
C CYS A 76 -13.81 -12.69 6.93
N CYS A 77 -13.86 -14.02 6.84
CA CYS A 77 -14.98 -14.80 6.30
C CYS A 77 -15.64 -15.67 7.38
N GLY A 78 -16.95 -15.87 7.25
CA GLY A 78 -17.73 -16.77 8.09
C GLY A 78 -17.40 -18.25 7.88
N ALA A 79 -18.18 -19.13 8.53
CA ALA A 79 -17.91 -20.56 8.61
C ALA A 79 -17.98 -21.32 7.26
N ASN A 80 -18.73 -20.81 6.28
CA ASN A 80 -19.00 -21.48 5.01
C ASN A 80 -18.46 -20.67 3.82
N PRO A 81 -17.14 -20.68 3.58
CA PRO A 81 -16.57 -20.00 2.42
C PRO A 81 -16.99 -20.70 1.11
N ARG A 82 -17.24 -19.90 0.08
CA ARG A 82 -17.49 -20.37 -1.30
C ARG A 82 -16.24 -20.32 -2.18
N LEU A 83 -15.23 -19.59 -1.74
CA LEU A 83 -13.92 -19.49 -2.39
C LEU A 83 -12.81 -19.50 -1.32
N ARG A 84 -11.68 -20.13 -1.63
CA ARG A 84 -10.51 -20.22 -0.76
C ARG A 84 -9.31 -19.56 -1.44
N VAL A 85 -8.81 -18.50 -0.83
CA VAL A 85 -7.64 -17.76 -1.30
C VAL A 85 -6.45 -18.06 -0.40
N LEU A 86 -5.33 -18.45 -1.01
CA LEU A 86 -4.03 -18.56 -0.35
C LEU A 86 -3.14 -17.38 -0.72
N ALA A 87 -2.82 -16.53 0.24
CA ALA A 87 -2.00 -15.35 0.04
C ALA A 87 -0.55 -15.61 0.49
N PHE A 88 0.41 -15.40 -0.41
CA PHE A 88 1.82 -15.32 -0.07
C PHE A 88 2.11 -13.95 0.54
N VAL A 89 2.60 -13.94 1.78
CA VAL A 89 2.91 -12.71 2.53
C VAL A 89 4.36 -12.72 3.01
N ALA A 90 5.00 -11.56 3.03
CA ALA A 90 6.34 -11.39 3.55
C ALA A 90 6.30 -11.18 5.06
N ALA A 91 7.28 -11.76 5.75
CA ALA A 91 7.60 -11.45 7.14
C ALA A 91 8.19 -10.03 7.26
N SER A 92 7.32 -9.03 7.26
CA SER A 92 7.69 -7.62 7.23
C SER A 92 6.66 -6.75 7.94
N ASP A 93 6.83 -5.43 7.86
CA ASP A 93 5.91 -4.47 8.44
C ASP A 93 4.50 -4.61 7.82
N ILE A 94 3.47 -4.18 8.54
CA ILE A 94 2.06 -4.32 8.11
C ILE A 94 1.75 -3.60 6.79
N GLY A 95 2.57 -2.65 6.33
CA GLY A 95 2.42 -1.96 5.05
C GLY A 95 3.16 -2.63 3.88
N ALA A 96 3.97 -3.67 4.14
CA ALA A 96 4.74 -4.38 3.14
C ALA A 96 3.96 -5.53 2.45
N ASN A 97 2.68 -5.69 2.77
CA ASN A 97 1.80 -6.67 2.16
C ASN A 97 0.46 -6.03 1.76
N THR A 98 -0.17 -6.55 0.72
CA THR A 98 -1.54 -6.18 0.33
C THR A 98 -2.48 -6.52 1.50
N PRO A 99 -3.21 -5.55 2.06
CA PRO A 99 -4.02 -5.77 3.27
C PRO A 99 -5.37 -6.42 2.90
N LEU A 100 -5.32 -7.65 2.39
CA LEU A 100 -6.46 -8.39 1.82
C LEU A 100 -7.64 -8.54 2.78
N GLU A 101 -7.39 -8.60 4.09
CA GLU A 101 -8.46 -8.70 5.09
C GLU A 101 -9.47 -7.55 5.01
N PHE A 102 -9.02 -6.33 4.69
CA PHE A 102 -9.92 -5.17 4.55
C PHE A 102 -10.81 -5.27 3.31
N LEU A 103 -10.36 -5.96 2.27
CA LEU A 103 -11.12 -6.15 1.03
C LEU A 103 -12.11 -7.31 1.11
N LEU A 104 -11.84 -8.28 1.99
CA LEU A 104 -12.57 -9.53 2.10
C LEU A 104 -13.45 -9.62 3.35
N GLU A 105 -13.39 -8.65 4.26
CA GLU A 105 -14.22 -8.64 5.48
C GLU A 105 -15.71 -8.68 5.13
N GLY A 106 -16.41 -9.70 5.62
CA GLY A 106 -17.84 -9.90 5.37
C GLY A 106 -18.17 -10.56 4.02
N SER A 107 -17.16 -10.92 3.21
CA SER A 107 -17.36 -11.70 1.99
C SER A 107 -17.52 -13.21 2.27
N ASP A 108 -17.84 -13.97 1.23
CA ASP A 108 -17.87 -15.44 1.24
C ASP A 108 -16.51 -16.07 0.86
N ILE A 109 -15.43 -15.29 0.89
CA ILE A 109 -14.08 -15.70 0.47
C ILE A 109 -13.21 -15.89 1.71
N SER A 110 -12.79 -17.13 1.96
CA SER A 110 -11.81 -17.40 3.01
C SER A 110 -10.41 -17.02 2.58
N LEU A 111 -9.65 -16.43 3.50
CA LEU A 111 -8.26 -16.04 3.31
C LEU A 111 -7.36 -16.85 4.24
N THR A 112 -6.36 -17.51 3.66
CA THR A 112 -5.23 -18.10 4.37
C THR A 112 -3.95 -17.38 3.96
N MET A 113 -3.19 -16.90 4.93
CA MET A 113 -1.91 -16.22 4.72
C MET A 113 -0.75 -17.18 4.99
N VAL A 114 0.15 -17.32 4.02
CA VAL A 114 1.37 -18.12 4.11
C VAL A 114 2.57 -17.18 4.14
N TYR A 115 3.22 -17.12 5.29
CA TYR A 115 4.43 -16.32 5.47
C TYR A 115 5.63 -16.99 4.84
N VAL A 116 6.14 -16.35 3.80
CA VAL A 116 7.34 -16.75 3.08
C VAL A 116 8.55 -15.96 3.56
N MET A 117 9.70 -16.61 3.56
CA MET A 117 10.96 -16.06 4.06
C MET A 117 12.08 -16.43 3.11
N PRO A 118 13.03 -15.51 2.83
CA PRO A 118 14.13 -15.78 1.91
C PRO A 118 14.92 -17.05 2.28
N GLY A 119 15.14 -17.92 1.31
CA GLY A 119 15.91 -19.15 1.48
C GLY A 119 15.29 -20.21 2.39
N ARG A 120 13.99 -20.09 2.73
CA ARG A 120 13.25 -21.14 3.44
C ARG A 120 12.17 -21.72 2.55
N GLU A 121 12.12 -23.05 2.47
CA GLU A 121 11.04 -23.76 1.78
C GLU A 121 9.67 -23.40 2.36
N LEU A 122 8.63 -23.51 1.52
CA LEU A 122 7.24 -23.40 1.97
C LEU A 122 6.93 -24.46 3.03
N PRO A 123 5.96 -24.21 3.93
CA PRO A 123 5.41 -25.26 4.78
C PRO A 123 5.00 -26.47 3.95
N SER A 124 5.35 -27.68 4.40
CA SER A 124 5.12 -28.93 3.65
C SER A 124 3.65 -29.28 3.44
N ALA A 125 2.76 -28.75 4.27
CA ALA A 125 1.32 -28.85 4.12
C ALA A 125 0.74 -27.44 3.98
N LEU A 126 0.27 -27.12 2.78
CA LEU A 126 -0.56 -25.96 2.51
C LEU A 126 -2.01 -26.42 2.40
N PRO A 127 -2.99 -25.63 2.90
CA PRO A 127 -4.38 -25.98 2.72
C PRO A 127 -4.78 -25.87 1.26
N ASP A 128 -5.73 -26.72 0.86
CA ASP A 128 -6.39 -26.62 -0.43
C ASP A 128 -6.99 -25.22 -0.61
N HIS A 129 -6.77 -24.67 -1.79
CA HIS A 129 -7.24 -23.35 -2.18
C HIS A 129 -7.64 -23.39 -3.65
N ASP A 130 -8.43 -22.40 -4.06
CA ASP A 130 -8.95 -22.28 -5.42
C ASP A 130 -8.16 -21.21 -6.20
N LEU A 131 -7.52 -20.28 -5.47
CA LEU A 131 -6.74 -19.19 -6.03
C LEU A 131 -5.58 -18.81 -5.10
N ALA A 132 -4.45 -18.45 -5.68
CA ALA A 132 -3.30 -17.89 -4.97
C ALA A 132 -3.18 -16.38 -5.24
N PHE A 133 -2.68 -15.63 -4.26
CA PHE A 133 -2.45 -14.19 -4.36
C PHE A 133 -1.06 -13.84 -3.84
N VAL A 134 -0.26 -13.11 -4.61
CA VAL A 134 1.02 -12.57 -4.11
C VAL A 134 0.76 -11.19 -3.51
N ALA A 135 0.81 -11.11 -2.18
CA ALA A 135 0.54 -9.86 -1.47
C ALA A 135 1.81 -9.03 -1.23
N ILE A 136 2.99 -9.57 -1.53
CA ILE A 136 4.30 -9.05 -1.11
C ILE A 136 4.69 -7.80 -1.89
N ALA A 137 4.94 -6.68 -1.20
CA ALA A 137 5.38 -5.43 -1.85
C ALA A 137 6.70 -5.57 -2.60
N ALA A 138 6.82 -4.86 -3.72
CA ALA A 138 8.06 -4.68 -4.48
C ALA A 138 9.00 -3.73 -3.73
N THR A 139 9.77 -4.29 -2.80
CA THR A 139 10.78 -3.54 -2.04
C THR A 139 12.13 -4.22 -2.16
N SER A 140 13.21 -3.47 -2.00
CA SER A 140 14.56 -4.04 -2.12
C SER A 140 14.79 -5.24 -1.16
N PRO A 141 14.27 -5.27 0.10
CA PRO A 141 14.35 -6.48 0.94
C PRO A 141 13.53 -7.67 0.45
N ASN A 142 12.46 -7.43 -0.33
CA ASN A 142 11.61 -8.49 -0.88
C ASN A 142 12.07 -8.97 -2.25
N ARG A 143 13.05 -8.32 -2.91
CA ARG A 143 13.48 -8.67 -4.27
C ARG A 143 13.89 -10.14 -4.42
N ARG A 144 14.71 -10.65 -3.50
CA ARG A 144 15.11 -12.06 -3.49
C ARG A 144 13.92 -12.99 -3.30
N LEU A 145 13.01 -12.63 -2.40
CA LEU A 145 11.81 -13.41 -2.09
C LEU A 145 10.85 -13.49 -3.27
N LEU A 146 10.64 -12.37 -3.98
CA LEU A 146 9.81 -12.33 -5.19
C LEU A 146 10.43 -13.17 -6.32
N ALA A 147 11.75 -13.15 -6.49
CA ALA A 147 12.43 -14.01 -7.45
C ALA A 147 12.27 -15.50 -7.13
N GLU A 148 12.48 -15.89 -5.86
CA GLU A 148 12.27 -17.27 -5.40
C GLU A 148 10.80 -17.72 -5.58
N LEU A 149 9.84 -16.81 -5.42
CA LEU A 149 8.43 -17.08 -5.67
C LEU A 149 8.08 -17.18 -7.16
N GLU A 150 8.72 -16.42 -8.04
CA GLU A 150 8.45 -16.51 -9.49
C GLU A 150 8.70 -17.93 -9.99
N ASP A 151 9.84 -18.51 -9.64
CA ASP A 151 10.21 -19.87 -10.03
C ASP A 151 9.23 -20.91 -9.47
N LEU A 152 8.82 -20.73 -8.21
CA LEU A 152 7.88 -21.60 -7.52
C LEU A 152 6.48 -21.54 -8.11
N LEU A 153 6.01 -20.33 -8.46
CA LEU A 153 4.65 -20.09 -8.92
C LEU A 153 4.45 -20.33 -10.41
N ALA A 154 5.53 -20.47 -11.19
CA ALA A 154 5.46 -20.85 -12.60
C ALA A 154 4.71 -22.17 -12.86
N HIS A 155 4.69 -23.07 -11.88
CA HIS A 155 4.00 -24.38 -11.95
C HIS A 155 2.94 -24.53 -10.85
N TRP A 156 2.42 -23.42 -10.33
CA TRP A 156 1.41 -23.46 -9.27
C TRP A 156 0.10 -24.12 -9.77
N PRO A 157 -0.55 -24.99 -8.98
CA PRO A 157 -1.70 -25.76 -9.46
C PRO A 157 -2.99 -24.95 -9.63
N THR A 158 -3.07 -23.75 -9.06
CA THR A 158 -4.24 -22.86 -9.15
C THR A 158 -3.85 -21.53 -9.79
N PRO A 159 -4.83 -20.75 -10.31
CA PRO A 159 -4.58 -19.39 -10.77
C PRO A 159 -3.86 -18.53 -9.72
N VAL A 160 -2.93 -17.68 -10.18
CA VAL A 160 -2.14 -16.78 -9.33
C VAL A 160 -2.45 -15.33 -9.70
N VAL A 161 -2.90 -14.54 -8.73
CA VAL A 161 -3.13 -13.11 -8.88
C VAL A 161 -1.87 -12.34 -8.48
N ASN A 162 -1.52 -11.33 -9.30
CA ASN A 162 -0.33 -10.49 -9.18
C ASN A 162 0.99 -11.29 -9.22
N LEU A 163 1.36 -11.82 -10.39
CA LEU A 163 2.58 -12.61 -10.56
C LEU A 163 3.84 -11.88 -10.02
N PRO A 164 4.76 -12.57 -9.31
CA PRO A 164 5.92 -11.95 -8.67
C PRO A 164 6.81 -11.13 -9.63
N GLY A 165 6.98 -11.59 -10.87
CA GLY A 165 7.75 -10.90 -11.91
C GLY A 165 7.15 -9.55 -12.28
N ARG A 166 5.81 -9.45 -12.33
CA ARG A 166 5.10 -8.18 -12.55
C ARG A 166 5.16 -7.27 -11.33
N VAL A 167 5.00 -7.85 -10.13
CA VAL A 167 5.12 -7.09 -8.87
C VAL A 167 6.50 -6.43 -8.78
N SER A 168 7.57 -7.16 -9.13
CA SER A 168 8.95 -6.64 -9.06
C SER A 168 9.20 -5.39 -9.92
N MET A 169 8.37 -5.14 -10.95
CA MET A 169 8.44 -3.95 -11.80
C MET A 169 7.89 -2.68 -11.12
N LEU A 170 7.32 -2.80 -9.92
CA LEU A 170 6.79 -1.67 -9.14
C LEU A 170 7.85 -0.97 -8.26
N GLU A 171 9.12 -1.39 -8.31
CA GLU A 171 10.18 -0.64 -7.61
C GLU A 171 10.24 0.81 -8.13
N PRO A 172 10.36 1.84 -7.26
CA PRO A 172 10.04 3.21 -7.65
C PRO A 172 10.84 3.79 -8.81
N VAL A 173 12.11 3.42 -8.98
CA VAL A 173 12.97 3.97 -10.03
C VAL A 173 12.63 3.34 -11.38
N GLU A 174 12.55 2.02 -11.41
CA GLU A 174 12.19 1.21 -12.57
C GLU A 174 10.77 1.54 -13.04
N LEU A 175 9.82 1.64 -12.10
CA LEU A 175 8.45 2.05 -12.38
C LEU A 175 8.39 3.43 -13.03
N ALA A 176 9.08 4.43 -12.47
CA ALA A 176 9.06 5.79 -13.03
C ALA A 176 9.63 5.83 -14.46
N ALA A 177 10.66 5.03 -14.75
CA ALA A 177 11.18 4.89 -16.10
C ALA A 177 10.14 4.25 -17.05
N ASN A 178 9.56 3.12 -16.66
CA ASN A 178 8.55 2.41 -17.48
C ASN A 178 7.32 3.28 -17.76
N LEU A 179 6.82 4.00 -16.75
CA LEU A 179 5.70 4.93 -16.91
C LEU A 179 6.05 6.04 -17.91
N THR A 180 7.26 6.59 -17.83
CA THR A 180 7.72 7.63 -18.77
C THR A 180 7.80 7.09 -20.20
N GLU A 181 8.35 5.88 -20.40
CA GLU A 181 8.43 5.21 -21.70
C GLU A 181 7.04 4.90 -22.28
N ALA A 182 6.07 4.59 -21.42
CA ALA A 182 4.67 4.42 -21.80
C ALA A 182 3.93 5.74 -22.10
N GLY A 183 4.62 6.89 -22.06
CA GLY A 183 4.05 8.22 -22.32
C GLY A 183 3.23 8.78 -21.16
N LEU A 184 3.30 8.17 -19.98
CA LEU A 184 2.60 8.64 -18.79
C LEU A 184 3.41 9.73 -18.10
N ARG A 185 2.70 10.75 -17.61
CA ARG A 185 3.35 11.84 -16.86
C ARG A 185 3.64 11.38 -15.44
N THR A 186 4.93 11.23 -15.13
CA THR A 186 5.45 10.89 -13.80
C THR A 186 6.72 11.69 -13.54
N PRO A 187 7.04 12.07 -12.29
CA PRO A 187 8.35 12.61 -11.99
C PRO A 187 9.43 11.55 -12.22
N ILE A 188 10.49 11.91 -12.96
CA ILE A 188 11.66 11.04 -13.13
C ILE A 188 12.34 10.88 -11.76
N LEU A 189 12.45 9.64 -11.30
CA LEU A 189 13.02 9.31 -10.00
C LEU A 189 14.42 8.73 -10.17
N ARG A 190 15.38 9.25 -9.41
CA ARG A 190 16.77 8.76 -9.39
C ARG A 190 17.14 8.32 -7.99
N ARG A 191 17.83 7.19 -7.88
CA ARG A 191 18.56 6.81 -6.66
C ARG A 191 19.95 7.42 -6.70
N VAL A 192 20.27 8.28 -5.74
CA VAL A 192 21.52 9.06 -5.71
C VAL A 192 22.27 8.78 -4.39
N PRO A 193 23.59 8.49 -4.42
CA PRO A 193 24.41 8.40 -3.22
C PRO A 193 24.49 9.75 -2.49
N ARG A 194 24.64 9.71 -1.16
CA ARG A 194 24.78 10.93 -0.34
C ARG A 194 25.93 11.82 -0.80
N ASP A 195 27.09 11.23 -1.09
CA ASP A 195 28.30 12.00 -1.42
C ASP A 195 28.14 12.79 -2.74
N GLU A 196 27.42 12.24 -3.71
CA GLU A 196 27.05 12.95 -4.95
C GLU A 196 26.14 14.14 -4.64
N LEU A 197 25.15 13.98 -3.78
CA LEU A 197 24.27 15.08 -3.37
C LEU A 197 25.00 16.16 -2.55
N CYS A 198 25.97 15.77 -1.71
CA CYS A 198 26.84 16.70 -1.01
C CYS A 198 27.68 17.52 -1.99
N ALA A 199 28.31 16.87 -2.98
CA ALA A 199 29.07 17.55 -4.01
C ALA A 199 28.22 18.53 -4.83
N VAL A 200 26.98 18.15 -5.18
CA VAL A 200 26.01 19.04 -5.86
C VAL A 200 25.63 20.23 -4.97
N ALA A 201 25.41 20.01 -3.67
CA ALA A 201 25.08 21.07 -2.73
C ALA A 201 26.23 22.07 -2.55
N GLU A 202 27.48 21.59 -2.45
CA GLU A 202 28.68 22.42 -2.28
C GLU A 202 29.03 23.22 -3.53
N SER A 203 28.96 22.59 -4.70
CA SER A 203 29.24 23.25 -5.98
C SER A 203 28.13 24.19 -6.45
N CYS A 204 26.96 24.15 -5.80
CA CYS A 204 25.74 24.82 -6.27
C CYS A 204 25.44 24.50 -7.75
N ALA A 205 25.78 23.28 -8.19
CA ALA A 205 25.67 22.90 -9.59
C ALA A 205 24.22 22.95 -10.09
N ALA A 206 24.04 23.45 -11.31
CA ALA A 206 22.73 23.55 -11.98
C ALA A 206 22.19 22.20 -12.50
N GLU A 207 22.86 21.08 -12.20
CA GLU A 207 22.47 19.73 -12.66
C GLU A 207 21.11 19.29 -12.11
N LEU A 208 20.75 19.75 -10.91
CA LEU A 208 19.41 19.55 -10.35
C LEU A 208 18.52 20.75 -10.66
N ARG A 209 17.37 20.48 -11.28
CA ARG A 209 16.32 21.48 -11.49
C ARG A 209 15.47 21.59 -10.23
N TYR A 210 15.73 22.62 -9.44
CA TYR A 210 14.94 22.94 -8.26
C TYR A 210 13.58 23.57 -8.62
N PRO A 211 12.53 23.38 -7.81
CA PRO A 211 12.51 22.55 -6.59
C PRO A 211 12.58 21.05 -6.88
N ILE A 212 13.23 20.31 -5.99
CA ILE A 212 13.28 18.85 -6.00
C ILE A 212 12.45 18.27 -4.84
N VAL A 213 12.03 17.02 -4.99
CA VAL A 213 11.54 16.17 -3.90
C VAL A 213 12.62 15.15 -3.58
N ILE A 214 13.01 15.07 -2.31
CA ILE A 214 14.04 14.16 -1.79
C ILE A 214 13.48 13.30 -0.65
N ARG A 215 13.79 12.01 -0.67
CA ARG A 215 13.46 11.06 0.41
C ARG A 215 14.57 10.04 0.60
N ALA A 216 14.92 9.70 1.83
CA ALA A 216 15.82 8.59 2.10
C ALA A 216 15.24 7.25 1.60
N VAL A 217 16.05 6.39 0.99
CA VAL A 217 15.59 5.07 0.50
C VAL A 217 15.03 4.20 1.64
N GLU A 218 15.57 4.35 2.85
CA GLU A 218 15.14 3.59 4.02
C GLU A 218 13.79 4.11 4.60
N GLN A 219 13.39 5.34 4.27
CA GLN A 219 12.11 5.91 4.70
C GLN A 219 11.00 5.56 3.71
N ARG A 220 10.16 4.60 4.11
CA ARG A 220 9.11 4.05 3.25
C ARG A 220 7.80 4.83 3.26
N ASN A 221 7.51 5.56 4.34
CA ASN A 221 6.27 6.33 4.46
C ASN A 221 6.31 7.62 3.61
N GLU A 222 5.13 8.11 3.24
CA GLU A 222 4.96 9.34 2.44
C GLU A 222 5.48 10.59 3.18
N ARG A 223 5.51 10.53 4.53
CA ARG A 223 6.02 11.59 5.42
C ARG A 223 7.53 11.78 5.37
N GLY A 224 8.28 10.85 4.76
CA GLY A 224 9.73 10.96 4.61
C GLY A 224 10.18 11.86 3.45
N ALA A 225 9.27 12.25 2.56
CA ALA A 225 9.60 13.10 1.42
C ALA A 225 9.59 14.58 1.79
N GLU A 226 10.69 15.28 1.51
CA GLU A 226 10.87 16.70 1.73
C GLU A 226 11.04 17.43 0.38
N LYS A 227 10.44 18.61 0.26
CA LYS A 227 10.65 19.49 -0.89
C LYS A 227 11.80 20.43 -0.57
N VAL A 228 12.78 20.48 -1.47
CA VAL A 228 13.94 21.36 -1.35
C VAL A 228 13.92 22.33 -2.51
N ASP A 229 13.89 23.63 -2.19
CA ASP A 229 13.75 24.70 -3.20
C ASP A 229 15.07 25.22 -3.75
N THR A 230 16.21 24.95 -3.08
CA THR A 230 17.51 25.54 -3.45
C THR A 230 18.68 24.59 -3.13
N PRO A 231 19.85 24.77 -3.77
CA PRO A 231 21.09 24.07 -3.40
C PRO A 231 21.47 24.24 -1.92
N ILE A 232 21.29 25.45 -1.37
CA ILE A 232 21.54 25.72 0.05
C ILE A 232 20.60 24.87 0.92
N GLY A 233 19.32 24.77 0.54
CA GLY A 233 18.35 23.91 1.20
C GLY A 233 18.75 22.43 1.17
N LEU A 234 19.36 21.96 0.08
CA LEU A 234 19.87 20.59 -0.03
C LEU A 234 21.01 20.36 0.97
N GLY A 235 21.95 21.30 1.09
CA GLY A 235 23.01 21.24 2.11
C GLY A 235 22.46 21.17 3.54
N LEU A 236 21.44 21.98 3.86
CA LEU A 236 20.77 21.98 5.16
C LEU A 236 20.03 20.66 5.45
N TYR A 237 19.37 20.09 4.44
CA TYR A 237 18.71 18.79 4.54
C TYR A 237 19.74 17.67 4.84
N LEU A 238 20.81 17.60 4.05
CA LEU A 238 21.88 16.60 4.20
C LEU A 238 22.72 16.77 5.47
N GLY A 239 22.76 17.98 6.05
CA GLY A 239 23.40 18.23 7.34
C GLY A 239 22.64 17.60 8.53
N LYS A 240 21.35 17.31 8.36
CA LYS A 240 20.49 16.68 9.38
C LYS A 240 20.32 15.17 9.18
N ARG A 241 20.89 14.60 8.10
CA ARG A 241 20.64 13.23 7.67
C ARG A 241 21.95 12.51 7.31
N SER A 242 22.02 11.24 7.66
CA SER A 242 23.18 10.38 7.41
C SER A 242 22.86 9.16 6.54
N ASP A 243 21.67 9.12 5.92
CA ASP A 243 21.26 8.05 5.03
C ASP A 243 22.21 7.92 3.83
N ARG A 244 22.50 6.68 3.42
CA ARG A 244 23.49 6.39 2.36
C ARG A 244 23.00 6.74 0.95
N PHE A 245 21.70 6.57 0.72
CA PHE A 245 21.07 6.76 -0.59
C PHE A 245 19.74 7.49 -0.45
N TYR A 246 19.47 8.35 -1.41
CA TYR A 246 18.24 9.11 -1.51
C TYR A 246 17.56 8.86 -2.86
N LEU A 247 16.23 8.91 -2.85
CA LEU A 247 15.41 9.05 -4.04
C LEU A 247 15.19 10.54 -4.27
N VAL A 248 15.54 11.01 -5.47
CA VAL A 248 15.44 12.42 -5.87
C VAL A 248 14.65 12.52 -7.16
N SER A 249 13.73 13.47 -7.22
CA SER A 249 12.96 13.78 -8.43
C SER A 249 12.67 15.28 -8.53
N PRO A 250 12.36 15.81 -9.73
CA PRO A 250 11.82 17.14 -9.87
C PRO A 250 10.46 17.25 -9.17
N PHE A 251 10.20 18.38 -8.52
CA PHE A 251 8.88 18.68 -7.99
C PHE A 251 7.90 18.98 -9.13
N VAL A 252 6.73 18.33 -9.13
CA VAL A 252 5.67 18.56 -10.10
C VAL A 252 4.54 19.34 -9.43
N ASP A 253 4.31 20.57 -9.87
CA ASP A 253 3.27 21.44 -9.30
C ASP A 253 1.88 21.05 -9.80
N CYS A 254 1.13 20.37 -8.93
CA CYS A 254 -0.26 19.97 -9.18
C CYS A 254 -1.26 20.82 -8.39
N ARG A 255 -0.92 22.09 -8.13
CA ARG A 255 -1.91 23.03 -7.58
C ARG A 255 -3.02 23.28 -8.58
N GLY A 256 -4.25 23.20 -8.08
CA GLY A 256 -5.44 23.64 -8.79
C GLY A 256 -5.48 25.16 -8.94
N GLN A 257 -6.53 25.65 -9.61
CA GLN A 257 -6.74 27.09 -9.81
C GLN A 257 -6.94 27.86 -8.51
N ASP A 258 -7.42 27.18 -7.47
CA ASP A 258 -7.60 27.69 -6.11
C ASP A 258 -6.32 27.66 -5.27
N GLY A 259 -5.19 27.21 -5.83
CA GLY A 259 -3.92 27.10 -5.14
C GLY A 259 -3.80 25.88 -4.22
N LEU A 260 -4.82 25.02 -4.14
CA LEU A 260 -4.82 23.80 -3.33
C LEU A 260 -4.35 22.58 -4.14
N PHE A 261 -3.85 21.57 -3.44
CA PHE A 261 -3.44 20.30 -4.01
C PHE A 261 -4.54 19.26 -3.87
N ARG A 262 -4.65 18.36 -4.86
CA ARG A 262 -5.62 17.25 -4.89
C ARG A 262 -4.88 15.94 -5.07
N LYS A 263 -4.74 15.16 -4.00
CA LYS A 263 -4.23 13.79 -4.08
C LYS A 263 -5.40 12.85 -4.33
N ILE A 264 -5.36 12.13 -5.44
CA ILE A 264 -6.35 11.14 -5.83
C ILE A 264 -5.72 9.76 -5.64
N ARG A 265 -6.43 8.87 -4.94
CA ARG A 265 -6.11 7.45 -4.92
C ARG A 265 -7.10 6.68 -5.76
N LEU A 266 -6.58 5.94 -6.74
CA LEU A 266 -7.33 5.00 -7.55
C LEU A 266 -6.93 3.57 -7.19
N LEU A 267 -7.86 2.65 -7.38
CA LEU A 267 -7.61 1.21 -7.36
C LEU A 267 -8.05 0.61 -8.68
N PHE A 268 -7.21 -0.25 -9.24
CA PHE A 268 -7.49 -1.01 -10.43
C PHE A 268 -7.77 -2.45 -10.03
N ILE A 269 -8.94 -2.95 -10.42
CA ILE A 269 -9.35 -4.33 -10.26
C ILE A 269 -9.76 -4.82 -11.64
N ASP A 270 -9.07 -5.82 -12.15
CA ASP A 270 -9.35 -6.39 -13.48
C ASP A 270 -9.40 -5.31 -14.56
N ARG A 271 -8.31 -4.53 -14.64
CA ARG A 271 -8.12 -3.40 -15.57
C ARG A 271 -9.04 -2.20 -15.33
N ARG A 272 -10.09 -2.32 -14.52
CA ARG A 272 -11.06 -1.26 -14.28
C ARG A 272 -10.63 -0.36 -13.11
N PRO A 273 -10.59 0.98 -13.28
CA PRO A 273 -10.30 1.91 -12.20
C PRO A 273 -11.51 2.15 -11.29
N TYR A 274 -11.24 2.41 -10.03
CA TYR A 274 -12.19 2.80 -8.98
C TYR A 274 -11.60 3.91 -8.13
N ALA A 275 -12.39 4.94 -7.81
CA ALA A 275 -11.96 6.00 -6.89
C ALA A 275 -11.97 5.51 -5.44
N CYS A 276 -10.83 5.60 -4.75
CA CYS A 276 -10.74 5.30 -3.32
C CYS A 276 -10.93 6.55 -2.46
N HIS A 277 -10.22 7.62 -2.77
CA HIS A 277 -10.36 8.91 -2.11
C HIS A 277 -9.80 10.06 -2.95
N LEU A 278 -10.27 11.27 -2.63
CA LEU A 278 -9.71 12.54 -3.08
C LEU A 278 -9.45 13.39 -1.83
N ALA A 279 -8.17 13.67 -1.57
CA ALA A 279 -7.73 14.53 -0.48
C ALA A 279 -7.39 15.92 -1.02
N VAL A 280 -8.03 16.97 -0.47
CA VAL A 280 -7.72 18.36 -0.79
C VAL A 280 -6.89 18.96 0.34
N SER A 281 -5.71 19.50 0.04
CA SER A 281 -4.79 20.03 1.04
C SER A 281 -4.09 21.31 0.60
N GLU A 282 -3.63 22.08 1.59
CA GLU A 282 -2.74 23.24 1.35
C GLU A 282 -1.30 22.79 1.07
N GLY A 283 -0.89 21.67 1.68
CA GLY A 283 0.42 21.05 1.47
C GLY A 283 0.47 20.17 0.22
N TRP A 284 1.63 20.13 -0.43
CA TRP A 284 1.87 19.37 -1.66
C TRP A 284 1.98 17.84 -1.44
N ASN A 285 2.37 17.41 -0.24
CA ASN A 285 2.57 16.02 0.15
C ASN A 285 1.52 15.53 1.16
N GLY A 286 0.33 16.15 1.19
CA GLY A 286 -0.71 15.80 2.14
C GLY A 286 -1.20 14.35 1.95
N SER A 287 -1.15 13.54 3.00
CA SER A 287 -1.98 12.33 3.08
C SER A 287 -3.44 12.71 3.32
N TYR A 288 -4.37 11.76 3.16
CA TYR A 288 -5.78 11.99 3.48
C TYR A 288 -5.98 12.46 4.94
N VAL A 289 -5.19 11.91 5.87
CA VAL A 289 -5.19 12.32 7.28
C VAL A 289 -4.66 13.75 7.46
N ASP A 290 -3.60 14.11 6.76
CA ASP A 290 -3.01 15.45 6.88
C ASP A 290 -3.89 16.52 6.22
N ALA A 291 -4.72 16.14 5.25
CA ALA A 291 -5.70 17.00 4.59
C ALA A 291 -6.84 17.46 5.52
N ARG A 292 -7.08 16.75 6.63
CA ARG A 292 -8.12 17.04 7.64
C ARG A 292 -9.49 17.29 7.03
N MET A 293 -9.89 16.40 6.12
CA MET A 293 -11.14 16.50 5.35
C MET A 293 -12.37 16.60 6.27
N GLU A 294 -12.33 15.97 7.44
CA GLU A 294 -13.39 16.01 8.45
C GLU A 294 -13.76 17.44 8.88
N ALA A 295 -12.77 18.33 8.92
CA ALA A 295 -12.93 19.71 9.38
C ALA A 295 -13.48 20.67 8.31
N ASP A 296 -13.53 20.27 7.03
CA ASP A 296 -13.89 21.14 5.91
C ASP A 296 -15.01 20.54 5.05
N MET A 297 -16.21 21.09 5.17
CA MET A 297 -17.37 20.65 4.38
C MET A 297 -17.20 20.84 2.88
N ARG A 298 -16.46 21.86 2.44
CA ARG A 298 -16.27 22.14 1.01
C ARG A 298 -15.39 21.06 0.39
N ARG A 299 -14.30 20.69 1.06
CA ARG A 299 -13.41 19.60 0.63
C ARG A 299 -14.15 18.27 0.58
N ARG A 300 -15.00 17.98 1.57
CA ARG A 300 -15.84 16.76 1.57
C ARG A 300 -16.83 16.72 0.42
N ARG A 301 -17.49 17.85 0.09
CA ARG A 301 -18.39 17.93 -1.07
C ARG A 301 -17.66 17.74 -2.40
N GLU A 302 -16.40 18.18 -2.48
CA GLU A 302 -15.57 17.96 -3.67
C GLU A 302 -15.23 16.47 -3.86
N GLU A 303 -14.85 15.76 -2.79
CA GLU A 303 -14.65 14.30 -2.85
C GLU A 303 -15.95 13.56 -3.19
N GLU A 304 -17.07 13.94 -2.57
CA GLU A 304 -18.39 13.37 -2.87
C GLU A 304 -18.77 13.55 -4.35
N HIS A 305 -18.57 14.75 -4.88
CA HIS A 305 -18.81 15.05 -6.29
C HIS A 305 -17.89 14.23 -7.20
N PHE A 306 -16.60 14.11 -6.84
CA PHE A 306 -15.64 13.29 -7.57
C PHE A 306 -16.08 11.83 -7.64
N PHE A 307 -16.58 11.23 -6.56
CA PHE A 307 -17.12 9.87 -6.59
C PHE A 307 -18.36 9.76 -7.48
N ALA A 308 -19.28 10.71 -7.37
CA ALA A 308 -20.53 10.70 -8.13
C ALA A 308 -20.31 10.80 -9.65
N THR A 309 -19.26 11.52 -10.09
CA THR A 309 -18.96 11.73 -11.51
C THR A 309 -17.77 10.93 -12.02
N PHE A 310 -17.16 10.08 -11.19
CA PHE A 310 -15.91 9.38 -11.49
C PHE A 310 -15.95 8.64 -12.84
N ASP A 311 -16.94 7.76 -13.03
CA ASP A 311 -17.04 6.95 -14.25
C ASP A 311 -17.38 7.81 -15.49
N THR A 312 -18.21 8.85 -15.34
CA THR A 312 -18.74 9.65 -16.46
C THR A 312 -17.85 10.83 -16.87
N ASP A 313 -17.04 11.36 -15.95
CA ASP A 313 -16.14 12.49 -16.20
C ASP A 313 -14.67 12.03 -16.14
N PHE A 314 -14.16 11.70 -14.95
CA PHE A 314 -12.73 11.44 -14.74
C PHE A 314 -12.21 10.30 -15.61
N VAL A 315 -12.89 9.14 -15.60
CA VAL A 315 -12.49 7.97 -16.42
C VAL A 315 -12.60 8.29 -17.91
N THR A 316 -13.59 9.07 -18.33
CA THR A 316 -13.77 9.44 -19.74
C THR A 316 -12.65 10.35 -20.21
N ARG A 317 -12.35 11.43 -19.46
CA ARG A 317 -11.28 12.39 -19.78
C ARG A 317 -9.90 11.74 -19.80
N HIS A 318 -9.65 10.80 -18.89
CA HIS A 318 -8.34 10.16 -18.74
C HIS A 318 -8.25 8.76 -19.36
N SER A 319 -9.22 8.35 -20.17
CA SER A 319 -9.34 6.98 -20.71
C SER A 319 -8.04 6.44 -21.31
N ALA A 320 -7.38 7.21 -22.19
CA ALA A 320 -6.11 6.82 -22.80
C ALA A 320 -4.98 6.66 -21.77
N THR A 321 -4.89 7.57 -20.79
CA THR A 321 -3.89 7.52 -19.72
C THR A 321 -4.11 6.31 -18.81
N LEU A 322 -5.37 6.02 -18.47
CA LEU A 322 -5.71 4.89 -17.60
C LEU A 322 -5.45 3.56 -18.31
N GLU A 323 -5.73 3.47 -19.61
CA GLU A 323 -5.41 2.29 -20.42
C GLU A 323 -3.89 2.06 -20.52
N ALA A 324 -3.12 3.11 -20.83
CA ALA A 324 -1.66 3.03 -20.86
C ALA A 324 -1.07 2.63 -19.50
N LEU A 325 -1.67 3.08 -18.40
CA LEU A 325 -1.27 2.68 -17.05
C LEU A 325 -1.54 1.20 -16.79
N VAL A 326 -2.70 0.69 -17.19
CA VAL A 326 -3.03 -0.74 -17.09
C VAL A 326 -2.05 -1.61 -17.88
N GLU A 327 -1.75 -1.23 -19.12
CA GLU A 327 -0.80 -1.96 -19.97
C GLU A 327 0.63 -1.92 -19.40
N CYS A 328 1.07 -0.75 -18.94
CA CYS A 328 2.40 -0.57 -18.36
C CYS A 328 2.58 -1.39 -17.07
N VAL A 329 1.57 -1.40 -16.19
CA VAL A 329 1.65 -2.06 -14.89
C VAL A 329 1.46 -3.58 -15.01
N GLY A 330 0.51 -4.02 -15.84
CA GLY A 330 0.29 -5.44 -16.12
C GLY A 330 -0.11 -6.28 -14.91
N LEU A 331 -0.65 -5.66 -13.86
CA LEU A 331 -1.21 -6.33 -12.68
C LEU A 331 -2.73 -6.28 -12.71
N THR A 332 -3.37 -7.30 -12.13
CA THR A 332 -4.83 -7.35 -12.06
C THR A 332 -5.39 -6.63 -10.84
N TYR A 333 -4.59 -6.47 -9.80
CA TYR A 333 -4.91 -5.65 -8.63
C TYR A 333 -3.75 -4.70 -8.31
N PHE A 334 -3.97 -3.41 -8.43
CA PHE A 334 -2.99 -2.40 -8.02
C PHE A 334 -3.65 -1.07 -7.69
N GLY A 335 -3.00 -0.27 -6.86
CA GLY A 335 -3.41 1.08 -6.53
C GLY A 335 -2.48 2.13 -7.12
N VAL A 336 -3.00 3.35 -7.28
CA VAL A 336 -2.30 4.48 -7.87
C VAL A 336 -2.57 5.73 -7.03
N ASP A 337 -1.51 6.44 -6.65
CA ASP A 337 -1.64 7.82 -6.16
C ASP A 337 -1.25 8.78 -7.28
N CYS A 338 -2.16 9.69 -7.63
CA CYS A 338 -2.03 10.64 -8.73
C CYS A 338 -2.63 12.00 -8.38
N ALA A 339 -2.38 13.01 -9.23
CA ALA A 339 -3.05 14.31 -9.17
C ALA A 339 -3.21 14.89 -10.58
N GLU A 340 -4.12 15.85 -10.73
CA GLU A 340 -4.24 16.63 -11.96
C GLU A 340 -3.40 17.92 -11.85
N THR A 341 -2.67 18.26 -12.90
CA THR A 341 -2.04 19.59 -13.03
C THR A 341 -3.09 20.68 -13.22
N LYS A 342 -2.66 21.95 -13.16
CA LYS A 342 -3.52 23.08 -13.53
C LYS A 342 -4.05 23.02 -14.97
N SER A 343 -3.35 22.35 -15.88
CA SER A 343 -3.78 22.08 -17.27
C SER A 343 -4.73 20.88 -17.39
N GLY A 344 -4.97 20.14 -16.31
CA GLY A 344 -5.82 18.95 -16.31
C GLY A 344 -5.11 17.67 -16.75
N GLU A 345 -3.77 17.67 -16.84
CA GLU A 345 -3.00 16.46 -17.15
C GLU A 345 -2.84 15.60 -15.89
N LEU A 346 -3.04 14.29 -16.01
CA LEU A 346 -2.90 13.36 -14.89
C LEU A 346 -1.43 13.01 -14.66
N VAL A 347 -0.94 13.26 -13.45
CA VAL A 347 0.42 12.93 -13.00
C VAL A 347 0.35 11.75 -12.04
N VAL A 348 1.08 10.67 -12.35
CA VAL A 348 1.20 9.49 -11.49
C VAL A 348 2.41 9.65 -10.58
N PHE A 349 2.24 9.50 -9.27
CA PHE A 349 3.32 9.61 -8.29
C PHE A 349 3.73 8.26 -7.68
N LYS A 350 2.76 7.35 -7.55
CA LYS A 350 2.99 6.03 -6.97
C LYS A 350 2.07 5.01 -7.63
N VAL A 351 2.61 3.84 -7.95
CA VAL A 351 1.85 2.64 -8.24
C VAL A 351 2.31 1.56 -7.29
N ASP A 352 1.37 0.92 -6.60
CA ASP A 352 1.66 -0.14 -5.63
C ASP A 352 0.41 -0.98 -5.41
N HIS A 353 0.55 -2.28 -5.22
CA HIS A 353 -0.58 -3.14 -4.88
C HIS A 353 -0.88 -3.20 -3.37
N THR A 354 -0.04 -2.59 -2.51
CA THR A 354 -0.28 -2.58 -1.05
C THR A 354 -1.00 -1.34 -0.52
N LEU A 355 -1.48 -0.46 -1.39
CA LEU A 355 -2.20 0.74 -0.96
C LEU A 355 -3.45 0.34 -0.17
N LEU A 356 -3.56 0.88 1.05
CA LEU A 356 -4.69 0.62 1.93
C LEU A 356 -5.99 1.20 1.35
N VAL A 357 -7.02 0.36 1.35
CA VAL A 357 -8.42 0.68 1.06
C VAL A 357 -9.25 0.14 2.22
N HIS A 358 -10.15 0.97 2.78
CA HIS A 358 -10.93 0.62 3.95
C HIS A 358 -12.25 1.40 4.00
N ASP A 359 -13.19 0.96 4.84
CA ASP A 359 -14.48 1.60 5.09
C ASP A 359 -14.61 2.14 6.53
N MET A 360 -13.48 2.36 7.21
CA MET A 360 -13.45 2.77 8.62
C MET A 360 -13.79 4.25 8.86
N ASP A 361 -13.95 5.06 7.81
CA ASP A 361 -14.26 6.49 7.95
C ASP A 361 -15.63 6.70 8.64
N PRO A 362 -15.77 7.68 9.56
CA PRO A 362 -17.03 7.92 10.26
C PRO A 362 -18.17 8.28 9.31
N VAL A 363 -19.25 7.48 9.32
CA VAL A 363 -20.38 7.61 8.38
C VAL A 363 -21.14 8.92 8.56
N ASP A 364 -21.20 9.44 9.78
CA ASP A 364 -21.79 10.74 10.11
C ASP A 364 -21.00 11.92 9.49
N VAL A 365 -19.70 11.75 9.26
CA VAL A 365 -18.84 12.75 8.62
C VAL A 365 -18.71 12.52 7.11
N PHE A 366 -18.63 11.26 6.67
CA PHE A 366 -18.41 10.87 5.27
C PHE A 366 -19.49 9.91 4.76
N PRO A 367 -20.77 10.33 4.69
CA PRO A 367 -21.89 9.42 4.37
C PRO A 367 -21.81 8.81 2.95
N TYR A 368 -21.07 9.44 2.04
CA TYR A 368 -20.87 8.97 0.67
C TYR A 368 -19.78 7.89 0.52
N LYS A 369 -18.91 7.69 1.53
CA LYS A 369 -17.81 6.72 1.44
C LYS A 369 -18.26 5.26 1.53
N PRO A 370 -19.15 4.85 2.45
CA PRO A 370 -19.57 3.45 2.54
C PRO A 370 -20.08 2.83 1.23
N PRO A 371 -21.00 3.46 0.47
CA PRO A 371 -21.43 2.88 -0.82
C PRO A 371 -20.28 2.82 -1.83
N GLN A 372 -19.37 3.79 -1.84
CA GLN A 372 -18.20 3.79 -2.71
C GLN A 372 -17.22 2.66 -2.35
N MET A 373 -16.94 2.42 -1.07
CA MET A 373 -16.05 1.34 -0.64
C MET A 373 -16.65 -0.04 -0.92
N ARG A 374 -17.96 -0.20 -0.71
CA ARG A 374 -18.66 -1.45 -1.05
C ARG A 374 -18.55 -1.78 -2.55
N LYS A 375 -18.67 -0.79 -3.44
CA LYS A 375 -18.45 -0.98 -4.89
C LYS A 375 -17.07 -1.58 -5.18
N ILE A 376 -16.04 -1.15 -4.46
CA ILE A 376 -14.67 -1.66 -4.60
C ILE A 376 -14.54 -3.09 -4.07
N PHE A 377 -15.05 -3.34 -2.87
CA PHE A 377 -14.97 -4.67 -2.23
C PHE A 377 -15.75 -5.72 -3.03
N ASP A 378 -16.95 -5.39 -3.49
CA ASP A 378 -17.78 -6.25 -4.34
C ASP A 378 -17.08 -6.54 -5.67
N ALA A 379 -16.43 -5.52 -6.28
CA ALA A 379 -15.66 -5.70 -7.51
C ALA A 379 -14.45 -6.63 -7.31
N PHE A 380 -13.74 -6.48 -6.19
CA PHE A 380 -12.59 -7.32 -5.85
C PHE A 380 -13.03 -8.77 -5.62
N ALA A 381 -14.04 -8.99 -4.78
CA ALA A 381 -14.60 -10.32 -4.53
C ALA A 381 -15.11 -10.98 -5.82
N SER A 382 -15.85 -10.24 -6.64
CA SER A 382 -16.35 -10.73 -7.93
C SER A 382 -15.22 -11.09 -8.89
N TYR A 383 -14.13 -10.31 -8.90
CA TYR A 383 -12.96 -10.64 -9.71
C TYR A 383 -12.30 -11.94 -9.23
N LEU A 384 -12.12 -12.13 -7.93
CA LEU A 384 -11.51 -13.35 -7.40
C LEU A 384 -12.32 -14.60 -7.75
N HIS A 385 -13.65 -14.53 -7.68
CA HIS A 385 -14.53 -15.62 -8.14
C HIS A 385 -14.31 -15.94 -9.62
N ARG A 386 -14.24 -14.92 -10.51
CA ARG A 386 -13.96 -15.15 -11.94
C ARG A 386 -12.56 -15.71 -12.19
N ALA A 387 -11.57 -15.25 -11.43
CA ALA A 387 -10.18 -15.66 -11.60
C ALA A 387 -9.93 -17.11 -11.17
N ALA A 388 -10.73 -17.64 -10.24
CA ALA A 388 -10.61 -19.02 -9.77
C ALA A 388 -11.20 -20.06 -10.74
N GLY A 389 -12.11 -19.65 -11.64
CA GLY A 389 -12.79 -20.52 -12.61
C GLY A 389 -14.28 -20.66 -12.33
#